data_AF-A0A061QN34-F1
#
_entry.id   AF-A0A061QN34-F1
#
_cell.length_a   1.000
_cell.length_b   1.000
_cell.length_c   1.000
_cell.angle_alpha   90.00
_cell.angle_beta   90.00
_cell.angle_gamma   90.00
#
_symmetry.space_group_name_H-M   'P 1'
#
loop_
_entity.id
_entity.type
_entity.pdbx_description
1 polymer ?
#
loop_
_entity_poly.entity_id
_entity_poly.type
_entity_poly.pdbx_seq_one_letter_code
_entity_poly.pdbx_strand_id
1 'polypeptide(L)'
;MLGSSFTPLLPRIACLCGAQKVFGLKGSSWNRVVFPVASRTTRLGSRRYKGKGALAVRPIRPTWRSLQGGGIAIERQGTMFVEFAAAVAERQYDWENKLTFALNAIELGTLMECAGSKNEFYHDPGKGGRSEGTVSKTLRVEPTPSGNGYFFSISVSDKSSRRNTNISVPVSFGEFAVMKQLFQYCIPHLLGFDEAFNCPPQFQQPPEWGNDVEAAAGTAP
;
A
#
# COMPACT_ATOMS: atom_id res chain seq x y z
N MET A 1 62.48 0.00 -2.01
CA MET A 1 61.50 -0.24 -3.09
C MET A 1 60.86 -1.59 -2.79
N LEU A 2 59.57 -1.84 -2.62
CA LEU A 2 58.31 -1.10 -2.74
C LEU A 2 57.39 -1.66 -1.63
N GLY A 3 56.71 -0.80 -0.88
CA GLY A 3 55.62 -1.21 0.01
C GLY A 3 54.30 -1.16 -0.76
N SER A 4 53.59 -2.27 -0.83
CA SER A 4 52.25 -2.35 -1.45
C SER A 4 51.17 -2.28 -0.37
N SER A 5 50.56 -1.11 -0.20
CA SER A 5 49.34 -0.91 0.58
C SER A 5 48.12 -1.39 -0.21
N PHE A 6 47.41 -2.39 0.31
CA PHE A 6 46.10 -2.81 -0.19
C PHE A 6 45.01 -1.92 0.44
N THR A 7 44.27 -1.19 -0.40
CA THR A 7 43.01 -0.53 -0.02
C THR A 7 41.85 -1.22 -0.77
N PRO A 8 40.73 -1.57 -0.11
CA PRO A 8 39.59 -2.15 -0.78
C PRO A 8 38.76 -1.06 -1.49
N LEU A 9 38.55 -1.25 -2.79
CA LEU A 9 37.61 -0.47 -3.60
C LEU A 9 36.16 -0.88 -3.26
N LEU A 10 35.45 -0.01 -2.55
CA LEU A 10 33.98 -0.04 -2.51
C LEU A 10 33.43 0.46 -3.86
N PRO A 11 32.41 -0.19 -4.45
CA PRO A 11 31.73 0.36 -5.62
C PRO A 11 30.91 1.58 -5.19
N ARG A 12 31.33 2.76 -5.65
CA ARG A 12 30.50 3.96 -5.68
C ARG A 12 29.34 3.69 -6.65
N ILE A 13 28.15 3.41 -6.11
CA ILE A 13 26.90 3.57 -6.86
C ILE A 13 26.78 5.06 -7.16
N ALA A 14 27.12 5.44 -8.40
CA ALA A 14 26.88 6.77 -8.93
C ALA A 14 25.37 6.97 -9.05
N CYS A 15 24.79 7.64 -8.04
CA CYS A 15 23.48 8.26 -8.17
C CYS A 15 23.65 9.46 -9.10
N LEU A 16 23.43 9.28 -10.39
CA LEU A 16 23.20 10.38 -11.33
C LEU A 16 21.79 10.95 -11.06
N CYS A 17 21.67 11.72 -9.99
CA CYS A 17 20.59 12.67 -9.83
C CYS A 17 21.13 14.02 -10.30
N GLY A 18 20.65 14.49 -11.45
CA GLY A 18 21.04 15.79 -12.00
C GLY A 18 20.66 16.90 -11.04
N ALA A 19 21.64 17.44 -10.32
CA ALA A 19 21.53 18.69 -9.63
C ALA A 19 21.71 19.82 -10.65
N GLN A 20 20.65 20.54 -10.99
CA GLN A 20 20.76 21.79 -11.73
C GLN A 20 20.84 22.95 -10.74
N LYS A 21 21.89 23.76 -10.90
CA LYS A 21 22.30 24.88 -10.04
C LYS A 21 21.18 25.90 -9.80
N VAL A 22 21.13 26.37 -8.55
CA VAL A 22 20.48 27.61 -8.12
C VAL A 22 21.27 28.81 -8.67
N PHE A 23 20.57 29.74 -9.33
CA PHE A 23 20.97 31.14 -9.47
C PHE A 23 19.77 31.97 -9.02
N GLY A 24 19.94 32.76 -7.96
CA GLY A 24 18.89 33.61 -7.41
C GLY A 24 18.97 35.04 -7.94
N LEU A 25 17.82 35.72 -8.06
CA LEU A 25 17.71 37.17 -7.93
C LEU A 25 16.40 37.54 -7.22
N LYS A 26 16.48 38.63 -6.47
CA LYS A 26 15.58 39.20 -5.47
C LYS A 26 14.13 39.41 -5.93
N GLY A 27 13.20 39.27 -4.98
CA GLY A 27 11.92 40.00 -4.99
C GLY A 27 10.69 39.09 -4.94
N SER A 28 9.97 39.18 -3.81
CA SER A 28 8.53 38.91 -3.62
C SER A 28 7.94 37.55 -4.03
N SER A 29 7.10 37.03 -3.14
CA SER A 29 6.30 35.80 -3.26
C SER A 29 7.02 34.51 -2.84
N TRP A 30 6.60 33.96 -1.70
CA TRP A 30 6.86 32.59 -1.30
C TRP A 30 6.12 31.63 -2.24
N ASN A 31 6.61 31.49 -3.47
CA ASN A 31 6.11 30.46 -4.37
C ASN A 31 6.57 29.10 -3.82
N ARG A 32 5.59 28.31 -3.40
CA ARG A 32 5.74 26.90 -3.01
C ARG A 32 6.44 26.16 -4.15
N VAL A 33 7.74 25.87 -3.99
CA VAL A 33 8.47 24.98 -4.90
C VAL A 33 7.95 23.57 -4.66
N VAL A 34 6.91 23.18 -5.40
CA VAL A 34 6.49 21.80 -5.50
C VAL A 34 7.51 21.11 -6.39
N PHE A 35 8.45 20.38 -5.78
CA PHE A 35 9.30 19.47 -6.55
C PHE A 35 8.38 18.43 -7.23
N PRO A 36 8.40 18.28 -8.56
CA PRO A 36 7.78 17.13 -9.17
C PRO A 36 8.60 15.90 -8.74
N VAL A 37 8.12 15.17 -7.73
CA VAL A 37 8.57 13.80 -7.54
C VAL A 37 8.15 13.06 -8.79
N ALA A 38 9.11 12.83 -9.69
CA ALA A 38 8.93 11.90 -10.80
C ALA A 38 8.34 10.62 -10.20
N SER A 39 7.15 10.24 -10.66
CA SER A 39 6.32 9.18 -10.08
C SER A 39 6.98 7.82 -10.32
N ARG A 40 8.01 7.50 -9.52
CA ARG A 40 8.66 6.19 -9.54
C ARG A 40 7.63 5.16 -9.06
N THR A 41 7.20 4.31 -9.98
CA THR A 41 6.37 3.15 -9.62
C THR A 41 7.30 2.01 -9.26
N THR A 42 7.57 1.84 -7.97
CA THR A 42 8.32 0.68 -7.46
C THR A 42 7.34 -0.46 -7.19
N ARG A 43 7.54 -1.61 -7.84
CA ARG A 43 6.79 -2.83 -7.53
C ARG A 43 7.48 -3.56 -6.38
N LEU A 44 6.99 -3.35 -5.16
CA LEU A 44 7.43 -4.07 -3.96
C LEU A 44 6.49 -5.25 -3.70
N GLY A 45 7.03 -6.39 -3.31
CA GLY A 45 6.24 -7.55 -2.91
C GLY A 45 7.09 -8.56 -2.17
N SER A 46 6.62 -9.04 -1.03
CA SER A 46 7.31 -10.10 -0.28
C SER A 46 6.69 -11.45 -0.60
N ARG A 47 7.54 -12.40 -1.03
CA ARG A 47 7.11 -13.72 -1.51
C ARG A 47 7.59 -14.82 -0.57
N ARG A 48 6.76 -15.83 -0.37
CA ARG A 48 7.09 -17.09 0.31
C ARG A 48 6.86 -18.23 -0.67
N TYR A 49 7.82 -19.14 -0.74
CA TYR A 49 7.82 -20.27 -1.68
C TYR A 49 7.76 -21.57 -0.87
N LYS A 50 6.78 -22.43 -1.14
CA LYS A 50 6.57 -23.73 -0.46
C LYS A 50 6.35 -24.83 -1.50
N GLY A 51 6.33 -26.09 -1.06
CA GLY A 51 6.31 -27.24 -1.98
C GLY A 51 5.14 -27.24 -2.96
N LYS A 52 3.93 -26.89 -2.52
CA LYS A 52 2.71 -26.94 -3.36
C LYS A 52 2.27 -25.60 -3.94
N GLY A 53 2.90 -24.50 -3.53
CA GLY A 53 2.51 -23.16 -3.98
C GLY A 53 3.35 -22.06 -3.36
N ALA A 54 3.13 -20.86 -3.85
CA ALA A 54 3.78 -19.65 -3.37
C ALA A 54 2.74 -18.59 -3.01
N LEU A 55 3.09 -17.78 -2.00
CA LEU A 55 2.29 -16.69 -1.48
C LEU A 55 3.05 -15.38 -1.63
N ALA A 56 2.45 -14.37 -2.24
CA ALA A 56 3.00 -13.03 -2.30
C ALA A 56 2.05 -12.02 -1.64
N VAL A 57 2.60 -11.05 -0.93
CA VAL A 57 1.82 -9.88 -0.45
C VAL A 57 2.36 -8.60 -1.06
N ARG A 58 1.45 -7.75 -1.54
CA ARG A 58 1.77 -6.51 -2.26
C ARG A 58 0.77 -5.39 -1.94
N PRO A 59 1.23 -4.23 -1.46
CA PRO A 59 0.35 -3.08 -1.26
C PRO A 59 -0.05 -2.46 -2.61
N ILE A 60 -1.32 -2.05 -2.69
CA ILE A 60 -1.87 -1.21 -3.75
C ILE A 60 -2.19 0.13 -3.12
N ARG A 61 -1.61 1.20 -3.66
CA ARG A 61 -1.83 2.57 -3.15
C ARG A 61 -3.29 3.00 -3.32
N PRO A 62 -3.79 3.87 -2.42
CA PRO A 62 -5.05 4.57 -2.65
C PRO A 62 -4.96 5.44 -3.91
N THR A 63 -6.12 5.75 -4.47
CA THR A 63 -6.25 6.75 -5.54
C THR A 63 -6.95 7.98 -5.00
N TRP A 64 -6.63 9.13 -5.59
CA TRP A 64 -7.04 10.44 -5.13
C TRP A 64 -7.76 11.17 -6.25
N ARG A 65 -8.79 11.94 -5.88
CA ARG A 65 -9.47 12.89 -6.76
C ARG A 65 -9.20 14.31 -6.29
N SER A 66 -9.02 15.23 -7.23
CA SER A 66 -8.92 16.65 -6.94
C SER A 66 -10.29 17.24 -6.60
N LEU A 67 -10.31 18.17 -5.65
CA LEU A 67 -11.50 18.92 -5.25
C LEU A 67 -11.45 20.33 -5.85
N GLN A 68 -12.63 20.91 -6.08
CA GLN A 68 -12.76 22.35 -6.40
C GLN A 68 -12.25 23.14 -5.18
N GLY A 69 -11.20 23.95 -5.37
CA GLY A 69 -10.50 24.65 -4.28
C GLY A 69 -9.10 24.12 -3.95
N GLY A 70 -8.57 23.16 -4.73
CA GLY A 70 -7.16 22.75 -4.66
C GLY A 70 -6.85 21.68 -3.61
N GLY A 71 -7.86 21.12 -2.95
CA GLY A 71 -7.73 19.97 -2.07
C GLY A 71 -7.70 18.63 -2.82
N ILE A 72 -7.37 17.56 -2.11
CA ILE A 72 -7.49 16.18 -2.58
C ILE A 72 -8.39 15.39 -1.64
N ALA A 73 -9.12 14.42 -2.20
CA ALA A 73 -9.90 13.45 -1.44
C ALA A 73 -9.58 12.04 -1.93
N ILE A 74 -9.69 11.05 -1.03
CA ILE A 74 -9.56 9.65 -1.41
C ILE A 74 -10.75 9.29 -2.33
N GLU A 75 -10.43 8.75 -3.49
CA GLU A 75 -11.41 8.20 -4.44
C GLU A 75 -11.57 6.70 -4.22
N ARG A 76 -10.46 5.99 -4.02
CA ARG A 76 -10.43 4.56 -3.71
C ARG A 76 -9.38 4.30 -2.64
N GLN A 77 -9.77 3.62 -1.58
CA GLN A 77 -8.83 3.19 -0.55
C GLN A 77 -7.78 2.24 -1.11
N GLY A 78 -6.60 2.25 -0.49
CA GLY A 78 -5.58 1.26 -0.76
C GLY A 78 -6.01 -0.13 -0.29
N THR A 79 -5.40 -1.16 -0.84
CA THR A 79 -5.64 -2.56 -0.47
C THR A 79 -4.34 -3.35 -0.47
N MET A 80 -4.27 -4.42 0.31
CA MET A 80 -3.17 -5.37 0.28
C MET A 80 -3.56 -6.57 -0.58
N PHE A 81 -2.89 -6.75 -1.71
CA PHE A 81 -3.07 -7.95 -2.51
C PHE A 81 -2.33 -9.12 -1.88
N VAL A 82 -3.04 -10.23 -1.74
CA VAL A 82 -2.52 -11.54 -1.37
C VAL A 82 -2.66 -12.43 -2.61
N GLU A 83 -1.53 -12.78 -3.20
CA GLU A 83 -1.44 -13.50 -4.47
C GLU A 83 -0.93 -14.93 -4.22
N PHE A 84 -1.58 -15.93 -4.81
CA PHE A 84 -1.24 -17.34 -4.71
C PHE A 84 -0.89 -17.89 -6.08
N ALA A 85 0.24 -18.58 -6.18
CA ALA A 85 0.66 -19.28 -7.39
C ALA A 85 0.82 -20.77 -7.10
N ALA A 86 0.31 -21.62 -7.99
CA ALA A 86 0.48 -23.07 -7.88
C ALA A 86 1.91 -23.46 -8.25
N ALA A 87 2.45 -24.50 -7.63
CA ALA A 87 3.73 -25.07 -8.05
C ALA A 87 3.56 -25.85 -9.37
N VAL A 88 4.46 -25.63 -10.33
CA VAL A 88 4.48 -26.33 -11.64
C VAL A 88 5.61 -27.34 -11.69
N ALA A 89 6.74 -27.02 -11.06
CA ALA A 89 7.89 -27.90 -10.91
C ALA A 89 8.62 -27.54 -9.60
N GLU A 90 9.70 -28.26 -9.29
CA GLU A 90 10.51 -27.97 -8.11
C GLU A 90 10.98 -26.51 -8.13
N ARG A 91 10.49 -25.72 -7.16
CA ARG A 91 10.78 -24.28 -7.00
C ARG A 91 10.34 -23.41 -8.18
N GLN A 92 9.45 -23.89 -9.04
CA GLN A 92 8.85 -23.14 -10.13
C GLN A 92 7.34 -22.99 -9.89
N TYR A 93 6.82 -21.78 -10.10
CA TYR A 93 5.44 -21.43 -9.75
C TYR A 93 4.78 -20.66 -10.88
N ASP A 94 3.52 -20.97 -11.15
CA ASP A 94 2.72 -20.32 -12.17
C ASP A 94 2.19 -18.96 -11.66
N TRP A 95 2.97 -17.90 -11.90
CA TRP A 95 2.57 -16.53 -11.58
C TRP A 95 1.69 -15.89 -12.65
N GLU A 96 1.56 -16.52 -13.82
CA GLU A 96 0.70 -16.03 -14.90
C GLU A 96 -0.76 -16.34 -14.57
N ASN A 97 -1.04 -17.55 -14.08
CA ASN A 97 -2.36 -17.98 -13.63
C ASN A 97 -2.55 -17.89 -12.11
N LYS A 98 -1.92 -16.90 -11.48
CA LYS A 98 -2.04 -16.68 -10.03
C LYS A 98 -3.46 -16.28 -9.62
N LEU A 99 -3.87 -16.71 -8.42
CA LEU A 99 -5.11 -16.28 -7.79
C LEU A 99 -4.83 -15.07 -6.89
N THR A 100 -5.67 -14.04 -6.95
CA THR A 100 -5.49 -12.80 -6.17
C THR A 100 -6.71 -12.52 -5.31
N PHE A 101 -6.46 -12.20 -4.03
CA PHE A 101 -7.42 -11.71 -3.05
C PHE A 101 -6.96 -10.33 -2.56
N ALA A 102 -7.88 -9.38 -2.38
CA ALA A 102 -7.56 -8.01 -2.03
C ALA A 102 -8.06 -7.72 -0.60
N LEU A 103 -7.17 -7.64 0.39
CA LEU A 103 -7.56 -7.32 1.76
C LEU A 103 -7.66 -5.81 1.94
N ASN A 104 -8.79 -5.33 2.44
CA ASN A 104 -8.93 -3.94 2.87
C ASN A 104 -8.23 -3.72 4.24
N ALA A 105 -8.11 -2.47 4.68
CA ALA A 105 -7.43 -2.14 5.93
C ALA A 105 -8.06 -2.78 7.17
N ILE A 106 -9.39 -2.96 7.17
CA ILE A 106 -10.12 -3.56 8.29
C ILE A 106 -9.89 -5.07 8.34
N GLU A 107 -9.96 -5.76 7.21
CA GLU A 107 -9.68 -7.20 7.09
C GLU A 107 -8.23 -7.51 7.47
N LEU A 108 -7.28 -6.63 7.16
CA LEU A 108 -5.91 -6.72 7.66
C LEU A 108 -5.86 -6.60 9.20
N GLY A 109 -6.61 -5.67 9.77
CA GLY A 109 -6.75 -5.54 11.23
C GLY A 109 -7.29 -6.83 11.86
N THR A 110 -8.36 -7.39 11.30
CA THR A 110 -8.92 -8.68 11.75
C THR A 110 -7.90 -9.81 11.63
N LEU A 111 -7.19 -9.91 10.50
CA LEU A 111 -6.18 -10.93 10.28
C LEU A 111 -5.01 -10.84 11.29
N MET A 112 -4.63 -9.63 11.68
CA MET A 112 -3.54 -9.40 12.62
C MET A 112 -3.93 -9.73 14.07
N GLU A 113 -5.12 -9.29 14.49
CA GLU A 113 -5.63 -9.46 15.85
C GLU A 113 -6.07 -10.90 16.10
N CYS A 114 -6.90 -11.43 15.20
CA CYS A 114 -7.49 -12.75 15.32
C CYS A 114 -6.64 -13.85 14.69
N ALA A 115 -5.34 -13.64 14.47
CA ALA A 115 -4.47 -14.60 13.80
C ALA A 115 -4.48 -15.99 14.46
N GLY A 116 -4.61 -16.06 15.79
CA GLY A 116 -4.69 -17.31 16.55
C GLY A 116 -5.98 -18.11 16.35
N SER A 117 -6.96 -17.53 15.66
CA SER A 117 -8.26 -18.12 15.35
C SER A 117 -8.40 -18.39 13.86
N LYS A 118 -9.41 -19.17 13.49
CA LYS A 118 -9.80 -19.34 12.09
C LYS A 118 -10.44 -18.05 11.58
N ASN A 119 -9.87 -17.46 10.54
CA ASN A 119 -10.40 -16.29 9.84
C ASN A 119 -10.84 -16.68 8.43
N GLU A 120 -11.97 -16.14 7.99
CA GLU A 120 -12.51 -16.35 6.66
C GLU A 120 -13.04 -15.04 6.08
N PHE A 121 -12.54 -14.67 4.91
CA PHE A 121 -12.92 -13.47 4.18
C PHE A 121 -13.55 -13.88 2.85
N TYR A 122 -14.70 -13.30 2.52
CA TYR A 122 -15.48 -13.64 1.32
C TYR A 122 -15.67 -12.42 0.43
N HIS A 123 -15.23 -12.53 -0.83
CA HIS A 123 -15.31 -11.49 -1.84
C HIS A 123 -16.07 -12.00 -3.07
N ASP A 124 -17.00 -11.19 -3.57
CA ASP A 124 -17.69 -11.40 -4.84
C ASP A 124 -17.40 -10.18 -5.75
N PRO A 125 -16.57 -10.32 -6.80
CA PRO A 125 -16.24 -9.21 -7.69
C PRO A 125 -17.44 -8.64 -8.46
N GLY A 126 -18.53 -9.41 -8.61
CA GLY A 126 -19.75 -9.01 -9.30
C GLY A 126 -20.82 -8.46 -8.36
N LYS A 127 -20.54 -8.35 -7.06
CA LYS A 127 -21.53 -7.93 -6.04
C LYS A 127 -22.18 -6.60 -6.42
N GLY A 128 -23.51 -6.55 -6.40
CA GLY A 128 -24.30 -5.36 -6.76
C GLY A 128 -24.41 -5.10 -8.27
N GLY A 129 -23.83 -5.97 -9.09
CA GLY A 129 -23.87 -5.90 -10.55
C GLY A 129 -24.58 -7.10 -11.20
N ARG A 130 -24.57 -7.14 -12.53
CA ARG A 130 -25.20 -8.22 -13.31
C ARG A 130 -24.54 -9.59 -13.16
N SER A 131 -23.27 -9.62 -12.75
CA SER A 131 -22.48 -10.84 -12.58
C SER A 131 -22.39 -11.32 -11.12
N GLU A 132 -23.23 -10.76 -10.23
CA GLU A 132 -23.28 -11.17 -8.82
C GLU A 132 -23.45 -12.68 -8.68
N GLY A 133 -22.68 -13.27 -7.76
CA GLY A 133 -22.72 -14.70 -7.47
C GLY A 133 -22.11 -15.60 -8.54
N THR A 134 -21.55 -15.05 -9.63
CA THR A 134 -20.88 -15.81 -10.69
C THR A 134 -19.51 -16.27 -10.26
N VAL A 135 -18.72 -15.37 -9.67
CA VAL A 135 -17.37 -15.66 -9.16
C VAL A 135 -17.34 -15.35 -7.67
N SER A 136 -16.92 -16.30 -6.86
CA SER A 136 -16.68 -16.09 -5.44
C SER A 136 -15.24 -16.42 -5.08
N LYS A 137 -14.66 -15.59 -4.22
CA LYS A 137 -13.33 -15.78 -3.67
C LYS A 137 -13.43 -15.86 -2.17
N THR A 138 -12.79 -16.87 -1.60
CA THR A 138 -12.70 -17.04 -0.16
C THR A 138 -11.23 -17.15 0.23
N LEU A 139 -10.77 -16.28 1.12
CA LEU A 139 -9.47 -16.41 1.78
C LEU A 139 -9.70 -16.95 3.19
N ARG A 140 -9.07 -18.07 3.51
CA ARG A 140 -9.05 -18.64 4.85
C ARG A 140 -7.65 -18.58 5.42
N VAL A 141 -7.55 -18.16 6.67
CA VAL A 141 -6.31 -18.21 7.45
C VAL A 141 -6.60 -18.93 8.75
N GLU A 142 -5.95 -20.06 8.96
CA GLU A 142 -6.17 -20.92 10.11
C GLU A 142 -4.85 -21.40 10.72
N PRO A 143 -4.76 -21.57 12.05
CA PRO A 143 -3.59 -22.17 12.68
C PRO A 143 -3.36 -23.59 12.15
N THR A 144 -2.09 -23.95 11.94
CA THR A 144 -1.72 -25.33 11.63
C THR A 144 -2.09 -26.25 12.80
N PRO A 145 -2.49 -27.52 12.57
CA PRO A 145 -2.75 -28.48 13.66
C PRO A 145 -1.54 -28.70 14.58
N SER A 146 -0.33 -28.56 14.04
CA SER A 146 0.94 -28.65 14.78
C SER A 146 1.25 -27.40 15.61
N GLY A 147 0.45 -26.33 15.49
CA GLY A 147 0.64 -25.08 16.23
C GLY A 147 1.95 -24.34 15.91
N ASN A 148 2.56 -24.54 14.75
CA ASN A 148 3.86 -23.94 14.37
C ASN A 148 3.76 -22.85 13.30
N GLY A 149 2.54 -22.53 12.87
CA GLY A 149 2.26 -21.51 11.87
C GLY A 149 0.79 -21.46 11.50
N TYR A 150 0.54 -20.99 10.28
CA TYR A 150 -0.79 -20.78 9.72
C TYR A 150 -0.88 -21.36 8.31
N PHE A 151 -2.04 -21.86 7.94
CA PHE A 151 -2.39 -22.14 6.55
C PHE A 151 -3.12 -20.95 5.97
N PHE A 152 -2.56 -20.39 4.90
CA PHE A 152 -3.23 -19.42 4.04
C PHE A 152 -3.82 -20.18 2.87
N SER A 153 -5.13 -20.13 2.70
CA SER A 153 -5.85 -20.89 1.68
C SER A 153 -6.78 -19.98 0.90
N ILE A 154 -6.60 -19.92 -0.42
CA ILE A 154 -7.54 -19.23 -1.31
C ILE A 154 -8.39 -20.25 -2.05
N SER A 155 -9.69 -20.01 -2.11
CA SER A 155 -10.63 -20.77 -2.93
C SER A 155 -11.33 -19.80 -3.88
N VAL A 156 -11.27 -20.08 -5.18
CA VAL A 156 -11.98 -19.31 -6.21
C VAL A 156 -12.94 -20.25 -6.92
N SER A 157 -14.23 -19.97 -6.77
CA SER A 157 -15.30 -20.65 -7.48
C SER A 157 -15.79 -19.76 -8.60
N ASP A 158 -15.68 -20.24 -9.83
CA ASP A 158 -16.23 -19.58 -11.01
C ASP A 158 -17.31 -20.48 -11.61
N LYS A 159 -18.57 -20.07 -11.43
CA LYS A 159 -19.73 -20.80 -11.94
C LYS A 159 -19.87 -20.71 -13.45
N SER A 160 -19.35 -19.64 -14.08
CA SER A 160 -19.39 -19.46 -15.53
C SER A 160 -18.51 -20.49 -16.23
N SER A 161 -17.27 -20.65 -15.77
CA SER A 161 -16.35 -21.66 -16.31
C SER A 161 -16.44 -23.02 -15.62
N ARG A 162 -17.34 -23.18 -14.63
CA ARG A 162 -17.48 -24.37 -13.75
C ARG A 162 -16.14 -24.82 -13.15
N ARG A 163 -15.26 -23.87 -12.86
CA ARG A 163 -13.93 -24.14 -12.28
C ARG A 163 -13.91 -23.76 -10.81
N ASN A 164 -13.43 -24.68 -10.00
CA ASN A 164 -13.10 -24.44 -8.59
C ASN A 164 -11.61 -24.65 -8.43
N THR A 165 -10.91 -23.59 -8.02
CA THR A 165 -9.46 -23.65 -7.79
C THR A 165 -9.19 -23.35 -6.32
N ASN A 166 -8.30 -24.13 -5.72
CA ASN A 166 -7.88 -23.94 -4.34
C ASN A 166 -6.36 -24.06 -4.27
N ILE A 167 -5.73 -23.11 -3.59
CA ILE A 167 -4.30 -23.14 -3.29
C ILE A 167 -4.13 -22.86 -1.80
N SER A 168 -3.39 -23.74 -1.12
CA SER A 168 -3.04 -23.59 0.29
C SER A 168 -1.53 -23.54 0.46
N VAL A 169 -1.05 -22.56 1.24
CA VAL A 169 0.36 -22.32 1.50
C VAL A 169 0.57 -22.23 3.01
N PRO A 170 1.41 -23.10 3.62
CA PRO A 170 1.79 -22.96 5.02
C PRO A 170 2.72 -21.75 5.18
N VAL A 171 2.49 -20.98 6.24
CA VAL A 171 3.27 -19.81 6.63
C VAL A 171 3.73 -20.01 8.07
N SER A 172 5.03 -20.02 8.32
CA SER A 172 5.57 -20.17 9.67
C SER A 172 5.28 -18.94 10.54
N PHE A 173 5.41 -19.08 11.87
CA PHE A 173 5.29 -17.92 12.76
C PHE A 173 6.28 -16.79 12.44
N GLY A 174 7.53 -17.13 12.09
CA GLY A 174 8.52 -16.12 11.68
C GLY A 174 8.11 -15.39 10.41
N GLU A 175 7.62 -16.12 9.40
CA GLU A 175 7.14 -15.52 8.15
C GLU A 175 5.93 -14.62 8.38
N PHE A 176 5.00 -15.04 9.25
CA PHE A 176 3.80 -14.29 9.60
C PHE A 176 4.10 -13.09 10.50
N ALA A 177 5.07 -13.17 11.41
CA ALA A 177 5.51 -12.05 12.23
C ALA A 177 6.01 -10.89 11.35
N VAL A 178 6.81 -11.20 10.32
CA VAL A 178 7.24 -10.19 9.33
C VAL A 178 6.05 -9.63 8.56
N MET A 179 5.06 -10.46 8.18
CA MET A 179 3.84 -9.98 7.53
C MET A 179 3.07 -9.01 8.42
N LYS A 180 2.88 -9.32 9.71
CA LYS A 180 2.19 -8.44 10.66
C LYS A 180 2.85 -7.07 10.74
N GLN A 181 4.17 -7.02 10.84
CA GLN A 181 4.91 -5.75 10.87
C GLN A 181 4.74 -4.95 9.57
N LEU A 182 4.78 -5.63 8.42
CA LEU A 182 4.51 -4.98 7.13
C LEU A 182 3.07 -4.46 7.04
N PHE A 183 2.09 -5.22 7.51
CA PHE A 183 0.68 -4.81 7.50
C PHE A 183 0.44 -3.62 8.43
N GLN A 184 0.98 -3.66 9.65
CA GLN A 184 0.95 -2.54 10.59
C GLN A 184 1.51 -1.26 9.97
N TYR A 185 2.67 -1.38 9.32
CA TYR A 185 3.28 -0.26 8.60
C TYR A 185 2.42 0.23 7.44
N CYS A 186 1.83 -0.67 6.64
CA CYS A 186 1.08 -0.27 5.45
C CYS A 186 -0.31 0.33 5.75
N ILE A 187 -0.99 -0.04 6.84
CA ILE A 187 -2.38 0.39 7.11
C ILE A 187 -2.57 1.92 7.02
N PRO A 188 -1.75 2.77 7.66
CA PRO A 188 -1.86 4.22 7.54
C PRO A 188 -1.77 4.71 6.08
N HIS A 189 -0.88 4.12 5.29
CA HIS A 189 -0.71 4.46 3.87
C HIS A 189 -1.86 3.97 2.98
N LEU A 190 -2.48 2.83 3.32
CA LEU A 190 -3.67 2.34 2.61
C LEU A 190 -4.89 3.24 2.87
N LEU A 191 -4.96 3.81 4.07
CA LEU A 191 -6.00 4.76 4.50
C LEU A 191 -5.71 6.21 4.08
N GLY A 192 -4.52 6.50 3.52
CA GLY A 192 -4.11 7.83 3.10
C GLY A 192 -3.83 8.80 4.26
N PHE A 193 -3.62 8.28 5.47
CA PHE A 193 -3.31 9.10 6.65
C PHE A 193 -1.91 9.69 6.55
N ASP A 194 -1.00 9.01 5.85
CA ASP A 194 0.33 9.52 5.55
C ASP A 194 0.31 10.84 4.79
N GLU A 195 -0.60 11.03 3.83
CA GLU A 195 -0.75 12.32 3.12
C GLU A 195 -1.22 13.44 4.06
N ALA A 196 -2.06 13.12 5.05
CA ALA A 196 -2.51 14.10 6.05
C ALA A 196 -1.38 14.51 7.01
N PHE A 197 -0.56 13.55 7.47
CA PHE A 197 0.49 13.80 8.46
C PHE A 197 1.83 14.26 7.86
N ASN A 198 2.07 14.02 6.57
CA ASN A 198 3.22 14.57 5.85
C ASN A 198 2.94 15.98 5.29
N CYS A 199 1.71 16.46 5.38
CA CYS A 199 1.37 17.84 5.01
C CYS A 199 2.03 18.83 5.99
N PRO A 200 2.61 19.95 5.51
CA PRO A 200 3.11 21.00 6.38
C PRO A 200 2.04 21.45 7.39
N PRO A 201 2.43 21.85 8.61
CA PRO A 201 1.48 22.31 9.62
C PRO A 201 0.63 23.44 9.04
N GLN A 202 -0.69 23.33 9.22
CA GLN A 202 -1.60 24.39 8.85
C GLN A 202 -1.49 25.50 9.88
N PHE A 203 -0.98 26.65 9.47
CA PHE A 203 -1.09 27.86 10.27
C PHE A 203 -2.53 28.33 10.19
N GLN A 204 -3.21 28.34 11.33
CA GLN A 204 -4.51 28.98 11.44
C GLN A 204 -4.31 30.45 11.06
N GLN A 205 -4.97 30.90 9.99
CA GLN A 205 -4.96 32.34 9.71
C GLN A 205 -5.60 33.03 10.92
N PRO A 206 -4.94 34.04 11.50
CA PRO A 206 -5.54 34.77 12.60
C PRO A 206 -6.90 35.30 12.14
N PRO A 207 -7.91 35.35 13.03
CA PRO A 207 -9.19 35.96 12.71
C PRO A 207 -8.94 37.34 12.13
N GLU A 208 -9.56 37.63 10.99
CA GLU A 208 -9.45 38.91 10.30
C GLU A 208 -10.12 39.98 11.18
N TRP A 209 -9.36 40.60 12.07
CA TRP A 209 -9.79 41.78 12.81
C TRP A 209 -9.63 43.01 11.91
N GLY A 210 -10.67 43.36 11.16
CA GLY A 210 -10.79 44.64 10.44
C GLY A 210 -11.84 44.54 9.33
N ASN A 211 -12.97 45.27 9.38
CA ASN A 211 -13.06 46.63 8.80
C ASN A 211 -14.15 47.52 9.43
N ASP A 212 -14.66 47.22 10.63
CA ASP A 212 -15.82 47.95 11.19
C ASP A 212 -15.48 49.35 11.79
N VAL A 213 -14.23 49.81 11.69
CA VAL A 213 -13.80 51.08 12.33
C VAL A 213 -13.73 52.28 11.37
N GLU A 214 -13.92 52.10 10.07
CA GLU A 214 -13.77 53.17 9.06
C GLU A 214 -15.09 53.59 8.38
N ALA A 215 -16.23 53.38 9.05
CA ALA A 215 -17.55 53.88 8.62
C ALA A 215 -18.11 55.01 9.50
N ALA A 216 -17.42 55.42 10.56
CA ALA A 216 -17.92 56.36 11.57
C ALA A 216 -17.24 57.75 11.57
N ALA A 217 -16.48 58.10 10.54
CA ALA A 217 -15.84 59.42 10.42
C ALA A 217 -16.22 60.09 9.10
N GLY A 218 -17.47 60.51 8.95
CA GLY A 218 -17.88 61.15 7.69
C GLY A 218 -19.31 61.65 7.57
N THR A 219 -19.96 62.13 8.64
CA THR A 219 -21.08 63.08 8.48
C THR A 219 -21.32 63.83 9.80
N ALA A 220 -20.82 65.06 9.88
CA ALA A 220 -21.30 66.06 10.82
C ALA A 220 -21.72 67.30 10.00
N PRO A 221 -22.81 67.99 10.40
CA PRO A 221 -23.60 68.91 9.57
C PRO A 221 -22.88 70.21 9.18
#